data_AF-A0A1F8U771-F1
#
_entry.id   AF-A0A1F8U771-F1
#
_cell.length_a   1.000
_cell.length_b   1.000
_cell.length_c   1.000
_cell.angle_alpha   90.00
_cell.angle_beta   90.00
_cell.angle_gamma   90.00
#
_symmetry.space_group_name_H-M   'P 1'
#
loop_
_entity.id
_entity.type
_entity.pdbx_description
1 polymer ?
#
loop_
_entity_poly.entity_id
_entity_poly.type
_entity_poly.pdbx_seq_one_letter_code
_entity_poly.pdbx_strand_id
1 'polypeptide(L)'
;MILKIFKGYERFEDHYPTEAVKYALANKEEAIPELLEILEHTLCDVENLSKEERYLVHFPAIYILAYFRETRSYKSIIKIASLPDDQIFCLLGDAVTDDFKNILASVCDGNIEPIKRIIENSSLDEYVRTEALESLLILLNHGVVSREQLVFYFKELFNGKLEVDYSCVWDTLPRCCSLIHPAGLKGDIEKAVADGKVMEIIADLNLMNRQLKRSVKEVLDELKEDEDYSFISEEDVYSLEEWVGRISCNEEDGDEYPFEDYKIEYEEMWGSVDEYEDEYEYDDTEEWETEAEFFDQEDWEGLVEYRRRKAEKYPDEPDCQWSLGEAYVLNKEYEKAINFLDGLHKKYPDDPNIQHSLLDALFAIGKDETAVKWIIRPNILRLDKDTLDYCYNFLQTKRKPRTVHELHLQLYSEGYPAFDDHQLMNFLLSDNRFTVTG
;
A
#
# COMPACT_ATOMS: atom_id res chain seq x y z
N MET A 1 -22.87 -15.30 25.80
CA MET A 1 -21.44 -15.60 25.88
C MET A 1 -21.10 -15.98 27.32
N ILE A 2 -20.41 -17.10 27.57
CA ILE A 2 -19.91 -17.51 28.90
C ILE A 2 -18.38 -17.52 28.85
N LEU A 3 -17.76 -16.39 29.19
CA LEU A 3 -16.30 -16.26 29.19
C LEU A 3 -15.67 -16.75 30.50
N LYS A 4 -14.44 -17.27 30.40
CA LYS A 4 -13.59 -17.66 31.53
C LYS A 4 -12.26 -16.93 31.50
N ILE A 5 -11.54 -16.95 30.38
CA ILE A 5 -10.23 -16.32 30.19
C ILE A 5 -10.40 -14.81 29.99
N PHE A 6 -11.30 -14.39 29.09
CA PHE A 6 -11.55 -13.00 28.75
C PHE A 6 -12.72 -12.38 29.54
N LYS A 7 -13.13 -13.03 30.64
CA LYS A 7 -14.25 -12.56 31.45
C LYS A 7 -13.95 -11.21 32.08
N GLY A 8 -14.79 -10.21 31.82
CA GLY A 8 -14.58 -8.84 32.27
C GLY A 8 -13.70 -8.01 31.34
N TYR A 9 -13.24 -8.61 30.22
CA TYR A 9 -12.49 -7.95 29.15
C TYR A 9 -13.27 -7.96 27.83
N GLU A 10 -14.60 -8.11 27.88
CA GLU A 10 -15.45 -7.97 26.69
C GLU A 10 -15.37 -6.55 26.11
N ARG A 11 -15.20 -5.57 26.99
CA ARG A 11 -15.01 -4.17 26.65
C ARG A 11 -13.67 -3.72 27.21
N PHE A 12 -12.82 -3.17 26.35
CA PHE A 12 -11.60 -2.54 26.83
C PHE A 12 -11.99 -1.16 27.35
N GLU A 13 -11.73 -0.91 28.62
CA GLU A 13 -11.70 0.46 29.14
C GLU A 13 -10.33 1.04 28.77
N ASP A 14 -9.39 1.06 29.72
CA ASP A 14 -8.08 1.69 29.51
C ASP A 14 -6.93 0.68 29.32
N HIS A 15 -7.19 -0.63 29.34
CA HIS A 15 -6.13 -1.65 29.38
C HIS A 15 -6.46 -2.85 28.48
N TYR A 16 -5.51 -3.18 27.59
CA TYR A 16 -5.48 -4.44 26.86
C TYR A 16 -5.39 -5.63 27.82
N PRO A 17 -6.06 -6.78 27.57
CA PRO A 17 -6.08 -7.91 28.49
C PRO A 17 -4.81 -8.78 28.39
N THR A 18 -3.64 -8.17 28.60
CA THR A 18 -2.30 -8.77 28.40
C THR A 18 -2.13 -10.12 29.08
N GLU A 19 -2.54 -10.22 30.36
CA GLU A 19 -2.41 -11.48 31.11
C GLU A 19 -3.38 -12.56 30.63
N ALA A 20 -4.56 -12.18 30.13
CA ALA A 20 -5.50 -13.12 29.52
C ALA A 20 -4.98 -13.63 28.17
N VAL A 21 -4.36 -12.76 27.37
CA VAL A 21 -3.72 -13.10 26.09
C VAL A 21 -2.53 -14.04 26.31
N LYS A 22 -1.59 -13.71 27.21
CA LYS A 22 -0.48 -14.60 27.59
C LYS A 22 -0.98 -15.96 28.09
N TYR A 23 -2.02 -15.96 28.93
CA TYR A 23 -2.63 -17.20 29.40
C TYR A 23 -3.23 -18.01 28.25
N ALA A 24 -3.95 -17.37 27.33
CA ALA A 24 -4.54 -18.02 26.16
C ALA A 24 -3.47 -18.65 25.26
N LEU A 25 -2.38 -17.92 24.98
CA LEU A 25 -1.22 -18.40 24.21
C LEU A 25 -0.59 -19.65 24.86
N ALA A 26 -0.43 -19.63 26.19
CA ALA A 26 0.13 -20.76 26.94
C ALA A 26 -0.83 -21.97 27.07
N ASN A 27 -2.14 -21.78 26.91
CA ASN A 27 -3.19 -22.78 27.16
C ASN A 27 -4.11 -22.99 25.95
N LYS A 28 -3.53 -23.20 24.76
CA LYS A 28 -4.21 -23.35 23.46
C LYS A 28 -5.54 -24.13 23.51
N GLU A 29 -5.54 -25.36 24.02
CA GLU A 29 -6.74 -26.23 23.99
C GLU A 29 -7.89 -25.71 24.87
N GLU A 30 -7.57 -24.97 25.94
CA GLU A 30 -8.56 -24.33 26.80
C GLU A 30 -9.07 -23.02 26.18
N ALA A 31 -8.20 -22.28 25.51
CA ALA A 31 -8.52 -21.00 24.91
C ALA A 31 -9.42 -21.11 23.67
N ILE A 32 -9.12 -22.05 22.77
CA ILE A 32 -9.82 -22.13 21.47
C ILE A 32 -11.36 -22.13 21.56
N PRO A 33 -12.01 -22.94 22.42
CA PRO A 33 -13.47 -22.92 22.53
C PRO A 33 -14.05 -21.54 22.88
N GLU A 34 -13.36 -20.81 23.77
CA GLU A 34 -13.79 -19.47 24.19
C GLU A 34 -13.55 -18.43 23.09
N LEU A 35 -12.40 -18.47 22.41
CA LEU A 35 -12.08 -17.57 21.28
C LEU A 35 -13.07 -17.75 20.12
N LEU A 36 -13.46 -19.00 19.82
CA LEU A 36 -14.48 -19.29 18.82
C LEU A 36 -15.88 -18.79 19.25
N GLU A 37 -16.22 -18.87 20.54
CA GLU A 37 -17.48 -18.35 21.08
C GLU A 37 -17.52 -16.81 21.00
N ILE A 38 -16.41 -16.13 21.27
CA ILE A 38 -16.27 -14.68 21.09
C ILE A 38 -16.57 -14.32 19.64
N LEU A 39 -15.86 -14.95 18.69
CA LEU A 39 -16.02 -14.66 17.26
C LEU A 39 -17.44 -14.95 16.75
N GLU A 40 -18.07 -16.02 17.23
CA GLU A 40 -19.47 -16.34 16.90
C GLU A 40 -20.43 -15.31 17.50
N HIS A 41 -20.18 -14.84 18.72
CA HIS A 41 -20.99 -13.81 19.36
C HIS A 41 -20.88 -12.47 18.62
N THR A 42 -19.66 -12.06 18.26
CA THR A 42 -19.39 -10.86 17.45
C THR A 42 -20.21 -10.89 16.17
N LEU A 43 -20.17 -12.00 15.43
CA LEU A 43 -20.92 -12.15 14.18
C LEU A 43 -22.44 -12.17 14.36
N CYS A 44 -22.94 -12.69 15.48
CA CYS A 44 -24.38 -12.74 15.74
C CYS A 44 -24.99 -11.35 16.04
N ASP A 45 -24.19 -10.40 16.53
CA ASP A 45 -24.63 -9.07 16.94
C ASP A 45 -23.80 -7.94 16.30
N VAL A 46 -23.24 -8.22 15.12
CA VAL A 46 -22.28 -7.34 14.43
C VAL A 46 -22.84 -5.94 14.15
N GLU A 47 -24.15 -5.80 13.88
CA GLU A 47 -24.79 -4.51 13.62
C GLU A 47 -24.71 -3.53 14.81
N ASN A 48 -24.67 -4.08 16.03
CA ASN A 48 -24.56 -3.31 17.27
C ASN A 48 -23.10 -3.24 17.75
N LEU A 49 -22.41 -4.39 17.76
CA LEU A 49 -21.04 -4.50 18.30
C LEU A 49 -20.00 -3.77 17.46
N SER A 50 -20.16 -3.70 16.13
CA SER A 50 -19.26 -2.88 15.29
C SER A 50 -19.32 -1.40 15.64
N LYS A 51 -20.42 -0.90 16.21
CA LYS A 51 -20.58 0.52 16.59
C LYS A 51 -20.24 0.78 18.06
N GLU A 52 -19.92 -0.27 18.82
CA GLU A 52 -19.56 -0.14 20.22
C GLU A 52 -18.04 -0.06 20.33
N GLU A 53 -17.49 1.15 20.34
CA GLU A 53 -16.03 1.42 20.31
C GLU A 53 -15.24 0.67 21.38
N ARG A 54 -15.86 0.38 22.54
CA ARG A 54 -15.21 -0.34 23.62
C ARG A 54 -15.22 -1.85 23.45
N TYR A 55 -16.08 -2.41 22.59
CA TYR A 55 -16.10 -3.85 22.33
C TYR A 55 -14.93 -4.23 21.41
N LEU A 56 -13.84 -4.71 22.01
CA LEU A 56 -12.58 -4.97 21.30
C LEU A 56 -12.03 -6.37 21.55
N VAL A 57 -12.72 -7.21 22.32
CA VAL A 57 -12.30 -8.58 22.64
C VAL A 57 -12.17 -9.49 21.41
N HIS A 58 -12.82 -9.13 20.28
CA HIS A 58 -12.71 -9.88 19.03
C HIS A 58 -11.32 -9.73 18.40
N PHE A 59 -10.57 -8.66 18.64
CA PHE A 59 -9.20 -8.50 18.15
C PHE A 59 -8.26 -9.60 18.66
N PRO A 60 -8.02 -9.76 19.98
CA PRO A 60 -7.19 -10.86 20.45
C PRO A 60 -7.79 -12.23 20.10
N ALA A 61 -9.12 -12.36 20.01
CA ALA A 61 -9.73 -13.60 19.57
C ALA A 61 -9.31 -13.99 18.14
N ILE A 62 -9.38 -13.05 17.19
CA ILE A 62 -9.01 -13.27 15.79
C ILE A 62 -7.52 -13.57 15.65
N TYR A 63 -6.65 -12.76 16.25
CA TYR A 63 -5.20 -12.92 16.13
C TYR A 63 -4.70 -14.21 16.78
N ILE A 64 -5.20 -14.57 17.98
CA ILE A 64 -4.81 -15.83 18.63
C ILE A 64 -5.31 -17.04 17.83
N LEU A 65 -6.54 -17.00 17.28
CA LEU A 65 -7.04 -18.06 16.41
C LEU A 65 -6.21 -18.18 15.13
N ALA A 66 -5.79 -17.06 14.54
CA ALA A 66 -4.90 -17.02 13.39
C ALA A 66 -3.53 -17.60 13.73
N TYR A 67 -2.87 -17.15 14.80
CA TYR A 67 -1.60 -17.68 15.30
C TYR A 67 -1.66 -19.19 15.53
N PHE A 68 -2.73 -19.69 16.14
CA PHE A 68 -2.94 -21.12 16.36
C PHE A 68 -3.26 -21.93 15.10
N ARG A 69 -3.46 -21.26 13.95
CA ARG A 69 -3.94 -21.84 12.68
C ARG A 69 -5.25 -22.59 12.86
N GLU A 70 -6.16 -22.03 13.66
CA GLU A 70 -7.41 -22.70 14.03
C GLU A 70 -8.44 -22.61 12.91
N THR A 71 -8.40 -23.59 12.01
CA THR A 71 -9.26 -23.68 10.81
C THR A 71 -10.77 -23.67 11.09
N ARG A 72 -11.23 -24.03 12.31
CA ARG A 72 -12.66 -23.91 12.67
C ARG A 72 -13.17 -22.46 12.60
N SER A 73 -12.27 -21.48 12.72
CA SER A 73 -12.59 -20.06 12.61
C SER A 73 -12.73 -19.57 11.16
N TYR A 74 -12.23 -20.32 10.17
CA TYR A 74 -12.17 -19.89 8.77
C TYR A 74 -13.52 -19.42 8.23
N LYS A 75 -14.58 -20.20 8.48
CA LYS A 75 -15.93 -19.84 8.06
C LYS A 75 -16.42 -18.53 8.67
N SER A 76 -16.03 -18.23 9.90
CA SER A 76 -16.38 -16.99 10.58
C SER A 76 -15.60 -15.81 9.99
N ILE A 77 -14.29 -15.97 9.75
CA ILE A 77 -13.48 -14.92 9.10
C ILE A 77 -13.98 -14.62 7.67
N ILE A 78 -14.38 -15.64 6.90
CA ILE A 78 -15.01 -15.43 5.58
C ILE A 78 -16.32 -14.64 5.68
N LYS A 79 -17.11 -14.84 6.74
CA LYS A 79 -18.32 -14.03 6.97
C LYS A 79 -17.98 -12.59 7.30
N ILE A 80 -16.94 -12.36 8.10
CA ILE A 80 -16.43 -11.01 8.40
C ILE A 80 -16.01 -10.32 7.10
N ALA A 81 -15.22 -10.98 6.26
CA ALA A 81 -14.81 -10.49 4.94
C ALA A 81 -15.99 -10.22 3.97
N SER A 82 -17.19 -10.70 4.29
CA SER A 82 -18.39 -10.55 3.47
C SER A 82 -19.40 -9.58 4.08
N LEU A 83 -19.04 -8.87 5.17
CA LEU A 83 -19.86 -7.82 5.76
C LEU A 83 -19.96 -6.61 4.82
N PRO A 84 -21.01 -5.78 4.96
CA PRO A 84 -21.04 -4.46 4.33
C PRO A 84 -19.83 -3.61 4.74
N ASP A 85 -19.37 -2.76 3.82
CA ASP A 85 -18.16 -1.94 3.96
C ASP A 85 -18.13 -1.17 5.30
N ASP A 86 -19.23 -0.52 5.67
CA ASP A 86 -19.34 0.23 6.93
C ASP A 86 -19.13 -0.67 8.16
N GLN A 87 -19.66 -1.90 8.13
CA GLN A 87 -19.58 -2.81 9.26
C GLN A 87 -18.19 -3.43 9.42
N ILE A 88 -17.51 -3.79 8.33
CA ILE A 88 -16.18 -4.39 8.43
C ILE A 88 -15.16 -3.37 8.94
N PHE A 89 -15.17 -2.13 8.44
CA PHE A 89 -14.27 -1.08 8.91
C PHE A 89 -14.62 -0.65 10.33
N CYS A 90 -15.91 -0.55 10.71
CA CYS A 90 -16.26 -0.29 12.10
C CYS A 90 -15.83 -1.44 13.04
N LEU A 91 -15.80 -2.69 12.56
CA LEU A 91 -15.42 -3.84 13.38
C LEU A 91 -13.91 -4.03 13.50
N LEU A 92 -13.18 -3.92 12.39
CA LEU A 92 -11.76 -4.26 12.31
C LEU A 92 -10.84 -3.05 12.18
N GLY A 93 -11.37 -1.87 11.86
CA GLY A 93 -10.57 -0.67 11.65
C GLY A 93 -9.47 -0.88 10.61
N ASP A 94 -8.28 -0.40 10.92
CA ASP A 94 -7.10 -0.46 10.04
C ASP A 94 -6.58 -1.89 9.85
N ALA A 95 -6.92 -2.83 10.74
CA ALA A 95 -6.59 -4.25 10.56
C ALA A 95 -7.22 -4.86 9.30
N VAL A 96 -8.19 -4.17 8.67
CA VAL A 96 -8.68 -4.53 7.33
C VAL A 96 -7.58 -4.40 6.28
N THR A 97 -6.74 -3.37 6.33
CA THR A 97 -5.68 -3.11 5.33
C THR A 97 -4.30 -3.57 5.77
N ASP A 98 -4.09 -3.75 7.07
CA ASP A 98 -2.76 -4.02 7.62
C ASP A 98 -2.48 -5.54 7.68
N ASP A 99 -3.37 -6.31 8.32
CA ASP A 99 -3.11 -7.73 8.65
C ASP A 99 -4.12 -8.72 8.04
N PHE A 100 -5.13 -8.23 7.31
CA PHE A 100 -6.27 -9.08 6.95
C PHE A 100 -5.88 -10.25 6.04
N LYS A 101 -4.96 -10.05 5.08
CA LYS A 101 -4.38 -11.13 4.28
C LYS A 101 -3.69 -12.19 5.13
N ASN A 102 -2.94 -11.79 6.16
CA ASN A 102 -2.20 -12.67 7.07
C ASN A 102 -3.19 -13.48 7.92
N ILE A 103 -4.20 -12.83 8.50
CA ILE A 103 -5.28 -13.47 9.27
C ILE A 103 -6.01 -14.50 8.40
N LEU A 104 -6.46 -14.09 7.21
CA LEU A 104 -7.25 -14.91 6.30
C LEU A 104 -6.46 -16.14 5.82
N ALA A 105 -5.19 -15.97 5.46
CA ALA A 105 -4.31 -17.07 5.08
C ALA A 105 -4.06 -18.02 6.26
N SER A 106 -3.83 -17.49 7.46
CA SER A 106 -3.50 -18.25 8.67
C SER A 106 -4.60 -19.23 9.11
N VAL A 107 -5.86 -18.84 8.96
CA VAL A 107 -7.00 -19.69 9.34
C VAL A 107 -7.51 -20.55 8.19
N CYS A 108 -6.98 -20.41 6.97
CA CYS A 108 -7.43 -21.14 5.79
C CYS A 108 -7.32 -22.66 6.00
N ASP A 109 -8.41 -23.39 5.74
CA ASP A 109 -8.47 -24.85 5.89
C ASP A 109 -7.90 -25.62 4.68
N GLY A 110 -7.21 -24.92 3.78
CA GLY A 110 -6.71 -25.43 2.50
C GLY A 110 -7.70 -25.30 1.34
N ASN A 111 -8.96 -24.98 1.60
CA ASN A 111 -9.93 -24.67 0.56
C ASN A 111 -9.95 -23.16 0.27
N ILE A 112 -9.33 -22.75 -0.84
CA ILE A 112 -9.27 -21.34 -1.24
C ILE A 112 -10.53 -20.83 -1.95
N GLU A 113 -11.52 -21.69 -2.26
CA GLU A 113 -12.73 -21.26 -2.98
C GLU A 113 -13.54 -20.16 -2.27
N PRO A 114 -13.66 -20.12 -0.93
CA PRO A 114 -14.21 -18.97 -0.22
C PRO A 114 -13.43 -17.66 -0.46
N ILE A 115 -12.10 -17.70 -0.44
CA ILE A 115 -11.23 -16.55 -0.73
C ILE A 115 -11.47 -16.05 -2.17
N LYS A 116 -11.50 -16.97 -3.14
CA LYS A 116 -11.80 -16.62 -4.54
C LYS A 116 -13.15 -15.92 -4.68
N ARG A 117 -14.18 -16.40 -3.98
CA ARG A 117 -15.50 -15.76 -4.00
C ARG A 117 -15.49 -14.34 -3.45
N ILE A 118 -14.61 -14.02 -2.50
CA ILE A 118 -14.43 -12.64 -2.02
C ILE A 118 -13.80 -11.81 -3.13
N ILE A 119 -12.64 -12.23 -3.66
CA ILE A 119 -11.91 -11.54 -4.74
C ILE A 119 -12.83 -11.22 -5.94
N GLU A 120 -13.60 -12.21 -6.39
CA GLU A 120 -14.50 -12.10 -7.56
C GLU A 120 -15.76 -11.27 -7.29
N ASN A 121 -16.09 -10.95 -6.03
CA ASN A 121 -17.34 -10.27 -5.70
C ASN A 121 -17.22 -8.75 -5.71
N SER A 122 -17.53 -8.13 -6.85
CA SER A 122 -17.55 -6.67 -7.03
C SER A 122 -18.51 -5.87 -6.14
N SER A 123 -19.33 -6.53 -5.29
CA SER A 123 -20.20 -5.86 -4.32
C SER A 123 -19.57 -5.70 -2.93
N LEU A 124 -18.39 -6.26 -2.71
CA LEU A 124 -17.64 -6.09 -1.46
C LEU A 124 -16.62 -4.96 -1.63
N ASP A 125 -16.24 -4.36 -0.51
CA ASP A 125 -15.15 -3.41 -0.42
C ASP A 125 -13.88 -3.87 -1.17
N GLU A 126 -13.25 -2.94 -1.89
CA GLU A 126 -12.12 -3.25 -2.76
C GLU A 126 -10.81 -3.53 -2.02
N TYR A 127 -10.64 -3.04 -0.79
CA TYR A 127 -9.48 -3.35 0.05
C TYR A 127 -9.59 -4.76 0.61
N VAL A 128 -10.77 -5.15 1.11
CA VAL A 128 -11.03 -6.53 1.57
C VAL A 128 -10.77 -7.55 0.44
N ARG A 129 -11.17 -7.20 -0.79
CA ARG A 129 -10.93 -8.04 -1.98
C ARG A 129 -9.45 -8.09 -2.36
N THR A 130 -8.73 -6.99 -2.16
CA THR A 130 -7.29 -6.89 -2.38
C THR A 130 -6.53 -7.76 -1.38
N GLU A 131 -6.86 -7.69 -0.10
CA GLU A 131 -6.29 -8.53 0.94
C GLU A 131 -6.60 -10.02 0.72
N ALA A 132 -7.82 -10.33 0.26
CA ALA A 132 -8.15 -11.68 -0.15
C ALA A 132 -7.27 -12.18 -1.30
N LEU A 133 -6.94 -11.32 -2.27
CA LEU A 133 -6.03 -11.65 -3.37
C LEU A 133 -4.60 -11.87 -2.88
N GLU A 134 -4.08 -10.98 -2.02
CA GLU A 134 -2.74 -11.07 -1.45
C GLU A 134 -2.58 -12.29 -0.52
N SER A 135 -3.62 -12.69 0.20
CA SER A 135 -3.60 -13.89 1.06
C SER A 135 -3.21 -15.16 0.30
N LEU A 136 -3.45 -15.20 -1.02
CA LEU A 136 -3.06 -16.33 -1.87
C LEU A 136 -1.54 -16.47 -1.99
N LEU A 137 -0.77 -15.38 -1.88
CA LEU A 137 0.70 -15.40 -1.91
C LEU A 137 1.25 -16.03 -0.62
N ILE A 138 0.64 -15.73 0.53
CA ILE A 138 0.97 -16.36 1.81
C ILE A 138 0.70 -17.87 1.74
N LEU A 139 -0.46 -18.24 1.20
CA LEU A 139 -0.80 -19.65 0.97
C LEU A 139 0.18 -20.35 0.00
N LEU A 140 0.74 -19.63 -0.97
CA LEU A 140 1.79 -20.15 -1.86
C LEU A 140 3.11 -20.34 -1.09
N ASN A 141 3.54 -19.37 -0.30
CA ASN A 141 4.76 -19.43 0.51
C ASN A 141 4.78 -20.65 1.43
N HIS A 142 3.63 -20.95 2.03
CA HIS A 142 3.45 -22.09 2.93
C HIS A 142 3.03 -23.39 2.21
N GLY A 143 3.01 -23.41 0.88
CA GLY A 143 2.79 -24.62 0.08
C GLY A 143 1.36 -25.17 0.14
N VAL A 144 0.38 -24.38 0.58
CA VAL A 144 -1.04 -24.73 0.56
C VAL A 144 -1.58 -24.75 -0.87
N VAL A 145 -1.08 -23.84 -1.71
CA VAL A 145 -1.38 -23.76 -3.15
C VAL A 145 -0.09 -23.82 -3.96
N SER A 146 -0.17 -24.28 -5.21
CA SER A 146 0.99 -24.24 -6.11
C SER A 146 1.01 -22.96 -6.94
N ARG A 147 2.21 -22.57 -7.39
CA ARG A 147 2.36 -21.42 -8.30
C ARG A 147 1.52 -21.60 -9.56
N GLU A 148 1.45 -22.81 -10.12
CA GLU A 148 0.67 -23.12 -11.32
C GLU A 148 -0.83 -22.92 -11.09
N GLN A 149 -1.34 -23.28 -9.90
CA GLN A 149 -2.72 -23.04 -9.53
C GLN A 149 -3.02 -21.54 -9.48
N LEU A 150 -2.13 -20.73 -8.90
CA LEU A 150 -2.30 -19.28 -8.86
C LEU A 150 -2.17 -18.64 -10.24
N VAL A 151 -1.19 -19.05 -11.05
CA VAL A 151 -1.04 -18.58 -12.43
C VAL A 151 -2.30 -18.86 -13.24
N PHE A 152 -2.89 -20.05 -13.10
CA PHE A 152 -4.14 -20.38 -13.77
C PHE A 152 -5.27 -19.46 -13.28
N TYR A 153 -5.41 -19.28 -11.98
CA TYR A 153 -6.48 -18.47 -11.39
C TYR A 153 -6.34 -16.98 -11.73
N PHE A 154 -5.15 -16.38 -11.60
CA PHE A 154 -4.88 -14.99 -11.98
C PHE A 154 -5.17 -14.75 -13.46
N LYS A 155 -4.90 -15.74 -14.32
CA LYS A 155 -5.32 -15.69 -15.72
C LYS A 155 -6.84 -15.65 -15.87
N GLU A 156 -7.60 -16.43 -15.11
CA GLU A 156 -9.06 -16.34 -15.12
C GLU A 156 -9.58 -14.97 -14.63
N LEU A 157 -8.93 -14.38 -13.62
CA LEU A 157 -9.20 -13.01 -13.14
C LEU A 157 -9.09 -11.99 -14.29
N PHE A 158 -7.94 -11.95 -14.98
CA PHE A 158 -7.73 -11.09 -16.15
C PHE A 158 -8.77 -11.30 -17.27
N ASN A 159 -9.20 -12.55 -17.46
CA ASN A 159 -9.99 -12.97 -18.62
C ASN A 159 -11.50 -13.13 -18.35
N GLY A 160 -12.01 -12.52 -17.29
CA GLY A 160 -13.46 -12.30 -17.13
C GLY A 160 -14.07 -12.70 -15.80
N LYS A 161 -13.26 -13.11 -14.81
CA LYS A 161 -13.74 -13.26 -13.44
C LYS A 161 -13.71 -11.95 -12.65
N LEU A 162 -12.75 -11.06 -12.92
CA LEU A 162 -12.86 -9.70 -12.45
C LEU A 162 -13.91 -8.94 -13.25
N GLU A 163 -14.57 -8.02 -12.57
CA GLU A 163 -15.46 -7.05 -13.17
C GLU A 163 -14.76 -6.25 -14.27
N VAL A 164 -15.56 -5.70 -15.18
CA VAL A 164 -15.04 -4.88 -16.27
C VAL A 164 -14.68 -3.47 -15.78
N ASP A 165 -15.32 -3.02 -14.70
CA ASP A 165 -15.03 -1.73 -14.10
C ASP A 165 -13.74 -1.76 -13.28
N TYR A 166 -13.16 -0.59 -13.09
CA TYR A 166 -11.99 -0.42 -12.22
C TYR A 166 -12.35 -0.69 -10.76
N SER A 167 -11.38 -1.26 -10.04
CA SER A 167 -11.32 -1.47 -8.59
C SER A 167 -9.85 -1.63 -8.19
N CYS A 168 -9.48 -1.38 -6.94
CA CYS A 168 -8.11 -1.62 -6.44
C CYS A 168 -7.57 -3.03 -6.72
N VAL A 169 -8.44 -4.05 -6.82
CA VAL A 169 -8.07 -5.42 -7.18
C VAL A 169 -7.37 -5.51 -8.56
N TRP A 170 -7.78 -4.65 -9.51
CA TRP A 170 -7.13 -4.58 -10.82
C TRP A 170 -5.68 -4.14 -10.69
N ASP A 171 -5.43 -3.16 -9.83
CA ASP A 171 -4.10 -2.57 -9.60
C ASP A 171 -3.16 -3.53 -8.87
N THR A 172 -3.68 -4.28 -7.90
CA THR A 172 -2.88 -5.25 -7.13
C THR A 172 -2.54 -6.51 -7.93
N LEU A 173 -3.40 -6.93 -8.85
CA LEU A 173 -3.22 -8.20 -9.57
C LEU A 173 -1.88 -8.30 -10.36
N PRO A 174 -1.44 -7.31 -11.16
CA PRO A 174 -0.13 -7.31 -11.80
C PRO A 174 1.04 -7.43 -10.81
N ARG A 175 0.96 -6.77 -9.65
CA ARG A 175 1.96 -6.86 -8.58
C ARG A 175 2.02 -8.30 -8.05
N CYS A 176 0.89 -8.89 -7.67
CA CYS A 176 0.82 -10.29 -7.26
C CYS A 176 1.40 -11.25 -8.31
N CYS A 177 1.11 -11.02 -9.60
CA CYS A 177 1.65 -11.81 -10.69
C CYS A 177 3.18 -11.71 -10.78
N SER A 178 3.72 -10.53 -10.53
CA SER A 178 5.17 -10.28 -10.53
C SER A 178 5.86 -10.93 -9.34
N LEU A 179 5.24 -10.87 -8.15
CA LEU A 179 5.73 -11.48 -6.90
C LEU A 179 5.76 -13.02 -6.95
N ILE A 180 4.87 -13.66 -7.71
CA ILE A 180 4.92 -15.12 -7.93
C ILE A 180 5.70 -15.52 -9.19
N HIS A 181 6.51 -14.61 -9.74
CA HIS A 181 7.13 -14.66 -11.06
C HIS A 181 6.10 -14.61 -12.22
N PRO A 182 6.18 -13.64 -13.15
CA PRO A 182 5.10 -13.35 -14.11
C PRO A 182 5.06 -14.24 -15.36
N ALA A 183 5.95 -15.25 -15.47
CA ALA A 183 5.90 -16.20 -16.58
C ALA A 183 4.57 -16.94 -16.66
N GLY A 184 3.90 -16.83 -17.81
CA GLY A 184 2.56 -17.35 -18.06
C GLY A 184 1.45 -16.28 -17.99
N LEU A 185 1.75 -15.11 -17.43
CA LEU A 185 0.81 -14.01 -17.19
C LEU A 185 1.20 -12.70 -17.91
N LYS A 186 2.45 -12.57 -18.38
CA LYS A 186 2.94 -11.37 -19.10
C LYS A 186 1.94 -10.79 -20.10
N GLY A 187 1.46 -11.62 -21.04
CA GLY A 187 0.54 -11.14 -22.08
C GLY A 187 -0.84 -10.74 -21.54
N ASP A 188 -1.27 -11.32 -20.42
CA ASP A 188 -2.51 -10.95 -19.74
C ASP A 188 -2.36 -9.58 -19.03
N ILE A 189 -1.20 -9.33 -18.40
CA ILE A 189 -0.84 -8.04 -17.79
C ILE A 189 -0.73 -6.94 -18.86
N GLU A 190 0.07 -7.16 -19.91
CA GLU A 190 0.26 -6.21 -21.01
C GLU A 190 -1.07 -5.86 -21.68
N LYS A 191 -1.95 -6.85 -21.85
CA LYS A 191 -3.29 -6.63 -22.39
C LYS A 191 -4.17 -5.84 -21.42
N ALA A 192 -4.12 -6.10 -20.12
CA ALA A 192 -4.88 -5.32 -19.14
C ALA A 192 -4.48 -3.84 -19.15
N VAL A 193 -3.19 -3.54 -19.30
CA VAL A 193 -2.68 -2.17 -19.49
C VAL A 193 -3.16 -1.58 -20.81
N ALA A 194 -3.00 -2.29 -21.93
CA ALA A 194 -3.41 -1.82 -23.25
C ALA A 194 -4.93 -1.58 -23.37
N ASP A 195 -5.74 -2.40 -22.69
CA ASP A 195 -7.20 -2.24 -22.60
C ASP A 195 -7.59 -1.12 -21.61
N GLY A 196 -6.62 -0.49 -20.94
CA GLY A 196 -6.81 0.55 -19.94
C GLY A 196 -7.50 0.05 -18.67
N LYS A 197 -7.41 -1.23 -18.33
CA LYS A 197 -7.99 -1.77 -17.09
C LYS A 197 -7.15 -1.44 -15.85
N VAL A 198 -5.84 -1.27 -16.07
CA VAL A 198 -4.83 -0.89 -15.08
C VAL A 198 -3.97 0.20 -15.69
N MET A 199 -3.58 1.19 -14.87
CA MET A 199 -2.61 2.21 -15.29
C MET A 199 -1.20 1.60 -15.42
N GLU A 200 -0.45 1.96 -16.45
CA GLU A 200 0.88 1.37 -16.71
C GLU A 200 1.86 1.55 -15.53
N ILE A 201 1.82 2.72 -14.87
CA ILE A 201 2.62 3.01 -13.70
C ILE A 201 2.29 2.07 -12.53
N ILE A 202 1.01 1.74 -12.35
CA ILE A 202 0.52 0.87 -11.28
C ILE A 202 0.77 -0.61 -11.62
N ALA A 203 0.67 -0.99 -12.90
CA ALA A 203 1.01 -2.34 -13.35
C ALA A 203 2.48 -2.71 -13.08
N ASP A 204 3.34 -1.71 -12.90
CA ASP A 204 4.78 -1.80 -12.74
C ASP A 204 5.41 -2.81 -13.74
N LEU A 205 5.30 -2.46 -15.03
CA LEU A 205 5.90 -3.27 -16.09
C LEU A 205 7.43 -3.38 -15.94
N ASN A 206 8.06 -2.46 -15.22
CA ASN A 206 9.48 -2.51 -14.90
C ASN A 206 9.79 -3.64 -13.93
N LEU A 207 9.06 -3.76 -12.82
CA LEU A 207 9.13 -4.91 -11.91
C LEU A 207 8.85 -6.20 -12.64
N MET A 208 7.78 -6.27 -13.44
CA MET A 208 7.46 -7.46 -14.23
C MET A 208 8.64 -7.89 -15.12
N ASN A 209 9.22 -6.94 -15.87
CA ASN A 209 10.35 -7.22 -16.77
C ASN A 209 11.63 -7.57 -16.01
N ARG A 210 11.85 -7.03 -14.81
CA ARG A 210 12.94 -7.41 -13.91
C ARG A 210 12.76 -8.85 -13.42
N GLN A 211 11.57 -9.21 -12.97
CA GLN A 211 11.28 -10.57 -12.49
C GLN A 211 11.37 -11.61 -13.61
N LEU A 212 10.98 -11.29 -14.85
CA LEU A 212 11.14 -12.18 -16.01
C LEU A 212 12.59 -12.54 -16.37
N LYS A 213 13.56 -11.74 -15.94
CA LYS A 213 14.99 -12.01 -16.17
C LYS A 213 15.59 -12.96 -15.12
N ARG A 214 14.88 -13.18 -14.01
CA ARG A 214 15.28 -14.06 -12.92
C ARG A 214 14.66 -15.43 -13.09
N SER A 215 15.12 -16.41 -12.33
CA SER A 215 14.48 -17.72 -12.27
C SER A 215 13.24 -17.66 -11.37
N VAL A 216 12.25 -18.52 -11.64
CA VAL A 216 11.06 -18.69 -10.78
C VAL A 216 11.47 -18.92 -9.33
N LYS A 217 12.53 -19.70 -9.10
CA LYS A 217 13.02 -20.00 -7.75
C LYS A 217 13.48 -18.75 -7.02
N GLU A 218 14.31 -17.91 -7.64
CA GLU A 218 14.83 -16.69 -6.99
C GLU A 218 13.72 -15.72 -6.59
N VAL A 219 12.67 -15.60 -7.42
CA VAL A 219 11.52 -14.72 -7.12
C VAL A 219 10.67 -15.29 -5.99
N LEU A 220 10.44 -16.60 -5.98
CA LEU A 220 9.70 -17.25 -4.89
C LEU A 220 10.49 -17.36 -3.59
N ASP A 221 11.82 -17.35 -3.64
CA ASP A 221 12.65 -17.33 -2.43
C ASP A 221 12.64 -15.92 -1.80
N GLU A 222 12.67 -14.85 -2.61
CA GLU A 222 12.45 -13.46 -2.13
C GLU A 222 11.06 -13.28 -1.51
N LEU A 223 10.00 -13.78 -2.16
CA LEU A 223 8.64 -13.72 -1.59
C LEU A 223 8.53 -14.42 -0.23
N LYS A 224 9.35 -15.44 0.05
CA LYS A 224 9.37 -16.13 1.35
C LYS A 224 10.17 -15.39 2.42
N GLU A 225 11.10 -14.53 2.02
CA GLU A 225 11.90 -13.70 2.91
C GLU A 225 11.15 -12.44 3.33
N ASP A 226 10.10 -12.08 2.58
CA ASP A 226 9.20 -10.97 2.86
C ASP A 226 8.23 -11.31 4.02
N GLU A 227 8.35 -10.58 5.13
CA GLU A 227 7.60 -10.82 6.37
C GLU A 227 6.10 -10.48 6.21
N ASP A 228 5.75 -9.55 5.32
CA ASP A 228 4.36 -9.21 4.99
C ASP A 228 3.59 -10.41 4.40
N TYR A 229 4.32 -11.33 3.76
CA TYR A 229 3.76 -12.55 3.17
C TYR A 229 3.95 -13.80 4.04
N SER A 230 3.99 -13.60 5.36
CA SER A 230 4.03 -14.66 6.36
C SER A 230 2.66 -14.87 7.01
N PHE A 231 2.46 -16.03 7.63
CA PHE A 231 1.28 -16.21 8.47
C PHE A 231 1.45 -15.50 9.83
N ILE A 232 0.33 -15.10 10.46
CA ILE A 232 0.29 -14.41 11.77
C ILE A 232 1.25 -15.05 12.78
N SER A 233 2.21 -14.29 13.25
CA SER A 233 3.27 -14.66 14.18
C SER A 233 2.81 -14.52 15.65
N GLU A 234 3.69 -14.84 16.60
CA GLU A 234 3.41 -14.54 18.01
C GLU A 234 3.59 -13.06 18.31
N GLU A 235 4.50 -12.40 17.61
CA GLU A 235 4.81 -10.97 17.74
C GLU A 235 3.59 -10.12 17.36
N ASP A 236 2.90 -10.49 16.28
CA ASP A 236 1.66 -9.83 15.83
C ASP A 236 0.54 -9.92 16.89
N VAL A 237 0.54 -10.97 17.72
CA VAL A 237 -0.45 -11.09 18.82
C VAL A 237 -0.11 -10.15 19.97
N TYR A 238 1.18 -9.90 20.21
CA TYR A 238 1.64 -8.98 21.25
C TYR A 238 1.57 -7.51 20.80
N SER A 239 1.82 -7.20 19.53
CA SER A 239 1.72 -5.83 18.98
C SER A 239 0.32 -5.22 19.13
N LEU A 240 -0.72 -6.05 19.21
CA LEU A 240 -2.09 -5.61 19.55
C LEU A 240 -2.17 -4.82 20.86
N GLU A 241 -1.30 -5.08 21.84
CA GLU A 241 -1.27 -4.34 23.10
C GLU A 241 -0.93 -2.86 22.86
N GLU A 242 0.02 -2.59 21.96
CA GLU A 242 0.45 -1.25 21.60
C GLU A 242 -0.63 -0.51 20.80
N TRP A 243 -1.29 -1.22 19.87
CA TRP A 243 -2.36 -0.66 19.04
C TRP A 243 -3.59 -0.28 19.87
N VAL A 244 -4.08 -1.20 20.71
CA VAL A 244 -5.22 -0.95 21.60
C VAL A 244 -4.90 0.13 22.64
N GLY A 245 -3.66 0.16 23.14
CA GLY A 245 -3.20 1.17 24.10
C GLY A 245 -3.27 2.61 23.54
N ARG A 246 -3.16 2.80 22.22
CA ARG A 246 -3.34 4.11 21.59
C ARG A 246 -4.81 4.52 21.42
N ILE A 247 -5.73 3.56 21.33
CA ILE A 247 -7.18 3.84 21.23
C ILE A 247 -7.73 4.38 22.56
N SER A 248 -7.24 3.89 23.71
CA SER A 248 -7.71 4.34 25.03
C SER A 248 -7.17 5.71 25.47
N CYS A 249 -6.15 6.25 24.79
CA CYS A 249 -5.58 7.56 25.11
C CYS A 249 -6.26 8.76 24.41
N ASN A 250 -7.34 8.55 23.66
CA ASN A 250 -8.00 9.61 22.88
C ASN A 250 -9.29 10.18 23.51
N GLU A 251 -9.60 9.89 24.78
CA GLU A 251 -10.64 10.62 25.51
C GLU A 251 -9.99 11.78 26.31
N GLU A 252 -10.14 13.01 25.79
CA GLU A 252 -9.70 14.32 26.33
C GLU A 252 -8.28 14.77 25.97
N ASP A 253 -8.07 15.25 24.75
CA ASP A 253 -7.59 16.63 24.50
C ASP A 253 -7.59 16.93 22.99
N GLY A 254 -8.03 18.13 22.62
CA GLY A 254 -8.06 18.56 21.23
C GLY A 254 -6.64 18.76 20.70
N ASP A 255 -6.40 18.30 19.47
CA ASP A 255 -5.34 18.73 18.55
C ASP A 255 -4.07 19.29 19.21
N GLU A 256 -3.31 18.44 19.91
CA GLU A 256 -1.89 18.67 20.21
C GLU A 256 -1.26 17.33 20.61
N TYR A 257 -0.47 16.72 19.73
CA TYR A 257 0.37 15.55 20.06
C TYR A 257 1.46 15.99 21.05
N PRO A 258 1.47 15.55 22.33
CA PRO A 258 2.55 15.85 23.24
C PRO A 258 3.57 14.72 23.16
N PHE A 259 4.70 15.01 22.51
CA PHE A 259 5.95 14.27 22.69
C PHE A 259 6.43 14.52 24.13
N GLU A 260 6.34 13.54 25.03
CA GLU A 260 7.12 13.57 26.28
C GLU A 260 7.83 12.24 26.53
N ASP A 261 9.17 12.35 26.48
CA ASP A 261 10.23 11.52 27.06
C ASP A 261 9.80 10.32 27.92
N TYR A 262 10.04 9.11 27.41
CA TYR A 262 10.23 7.93 28.25
C TYR A 262 11.64 7.36 28.11
N LYS A 263 12.54 7.94 28.90
CA LYS A 263 13.81 7.35 29.27
C LYS A 263 13.56 6.32 30.38
N ILE A 264 13.50 5.03 30.04
CA ILE A 264 13.49 3.93 31.02
C ILE A 264 14.66 2.97 30.76
N GLU A 265 15.32 2.63 31.86
CA GLU A 265 16.65 2.06 32.04
C GLU A 265 16.78 0.62 31.48
N TYR A 266 17.61 0.45 30.45
CA TYR A 266 18.03 -0.85 29.87
C TYR A 266 19.49 -1.18 30.24
N GLU A 267 19.85 -1.13 31.54
CA GLU A 267 21.27 -1.24 31.95
C GLU A 267 21.65 -2.43 32.86
N GLU A 268 20.84 -3.50 32.94
CA GLU A 268 21.19 -4.68 33.76
C GLU A 268 21.13 -6.04 33.03
N MET A 269 21.54 -6.14 31.74
CA MET A 269 21.67 -7.47 31.12
C MET A 269 22.92 -7.80 30.32
N TRP A 270 23.86 -6.88 30.02
CA TRP A 270 25.12 -7.26 29.38
C TRP A 270 26.29 -6.39 29.85
N GLY A 271 27.25 -7.04 30.53
CA GLY A 271 28.37 -6.39 31.19
C GLY A 271 29.42 -5.82 30.23
N SER A 272 30.01 -4.71 30.67
CA SER A 272 31.30 -4.09 30.30
C SER A 272 32.05 -4.73 29.12
N VAL A 273 32.08 -4.01 28.01
CA VAL A 273 33.17 -4.05 27.03
C VAL A 273 33.55 -2.61 26.72
N ASP A 274 34.76 -2.24 27.15
CA ASP A 274 35.40 -0.96 26.89
C ASP A 274 35.70 -0.76 25.38
N GLU A 275 35.56 0.50 24.95
CA GLU A 275 36.26 1.19 23.86
C GLU A 275 36.27 0.54 22.46
N TYR A 276 35.27 0.89 21.63
CA TYR A 276 35.47 1.31 20.23
C TYR A 276 34.32 2.26 19.84
N GLU A 277 34.60 3.57 19.82
CA GLU A 277 33.73 4.57 19.19
C GLU A 277 33.79 4.39 17.67
N ASP A 278 32.74 3.81 17.09
CA ASP A 278 32.27 4.12 15.75
C ASP A 278 30.76 4.40 15.90
N GLU A 279 30.36 5.65 15.72
CA GLU A 279 28.96 6.09 15.66
C GLU A 279 28.27 5.40 14.47
N TYR A 280 27.66 4.24 14.73
CA TYR A 280 26.57 3.73 13.90
C TYR A 280 25.28 4.28 14.48
N GLU A 281 24.89 5.46 14.00
CA GLU A 281 23.53 5.96 14.11
C GLU A 281 22.66 5.01 13.26
N TYR A 282 22.03 4.03 13.91
CA TYR A 282 20.94 3.25 13.34
C TYR A 282 19.76 4.21 13.22
N ASP A 283 19.61 4.81 12.04
CA ASP A 283 18.41 5.52 11.63
C ASP A 283 17.39 4.45 11.25
N ASP A 284 16.53 4.10 12.22
CA ASP A 284 15.52 3.03 12.15
C ASP A 284 14.18 3.55 11.60
N THR A 285 14.21 4.67 10.86
CA THR A 285 13.05 5.17 10.11
C THR A 285 13.19 4.77 8.64
N GLU A 286 12.17 4.14 8.08
CA GLU A 286 12.17 3.80 6.66
C GLU A 286 12.27 5.09 5.82
N GLU A 287 13.06 5.11 4.73
CA GLU A 287 13.41 6.37 4.02
C GLU A 287 12.19 7.20 3.58
N TRP A 288 11.03 6.57 3.40
CA TRP A 288 9.78 7.23 3.04
C TRP A 288 9.11 7.95 4.23
N GLU A 289 9.34 7.49 5.46
CA GLU A 289 8.83 8.13 6.68
C GLU A 289 9.49 9.49 6.88
N THR A 290 10.83 9.56 6.76
CA THR A 290 11.58 10.82 6.88
C THR A 290 11.22 11.81 5.76
N GLU A 291 11.04 11.34 4.53
CA GLU A 291 10.61 12.24 3.45
C GLU A 291 9.16 12.70 3.65
N ALA A 292 8.24 11.81 4.06
CA ALA A 292 6.84 12.15 4.33
C ALA A 292 6.71 13.28 5.37
N GLU A 293 7.52 13.26 6.44
CA GLU A 293 7.54 14.33 7.44
C GLU A 293 7.81 15.72 6.84
N PHE A 294 8.76 15.83 5.90
CA PHE A 294 9.04 17.11 5.24
C PHE A 294 7.86 17.59 4.37
N PHE A 295 7.13 16.68 3.73
CA PHE A 295 5.94 17.03 2.95
C PHE A 295 4.79 17.48 3.86
N ASP A 296 4.56 16.76 4.96
CA ASP A 296 3.50 17.09 5.92
C ASP A 296 3.72 18.44 6.61
N GLN A 297 4.99 18.76 6.91
CA GLN A 297 5.38 20.03 7.53
C GLN A 297 5.61 21.15 6.51
N GLU A 298 5.53 20.86 5.21
CA GLU A 298 5.96 21.74 4.11
C GLU A 298 7.39 22.32 4.30
N ASP A 299 8.29 21.57 4.95
CA ASP A 299 9.68 21.98 5.19
C ASP A 299 10.58 21.65 3.99
N TRP A 300 10.44 22.48 2.95
CA TRP A 300 11.21 22.34 1.71
C TRP A 300 12.70 22.67 1.88
N GLU A 301 13.07 23.46 2.88
CA GLU A 301 14.48 23.80 3.15
C GLU A 301 15.18 22.61 3.82
N GLY A 302 14.51 21.96 4.79
CA GLY A 302 14.92 20.70 5.39
C GLY A 302 15.06 19.58 4.35
N LEU A 303 14.06 19.42 3.48
CA LEU A 303 14.08 18.42 2.41
C LEU A 303 15.29 18.60 1.48
N VAL A 304 15.62 19.84 1.11
CA VAL A 304 16.79 20.16 0.29
C VAL A 304 18.10 19.77 0.99
N GLU A 305 18.22 20.03 2.29
CA GLU A 305 19.43 19.67 3.04
C GLU A 305 19.56 18.14 3.18
N TYR A 306 18.47 17.45 3.49
CA TYR A 306 18.41 15.99 3.56
C TYR A 306 18.83 15.34 2.23
N ARG A 307 18.16 15.71 1.12
CA ARG A 307 18.47 15.17 -0.21
C ARG A 307 19.86 15.58 -0.71
N ARG A 308 20.40 16.73 -0.25
CA ARG A 308 21.79 17.12 -0.56
C ARG A 308 22.80 16.18 0.08
N ARG A 309 22.65 15.86 1.36
CA ARG A 309 23.54 14.90 2.05
C ARG A 309 23.51 13.53 1.38
N LYS A 310 22.33 13.08 0.94
CA LYS A 310 22.15 11.84 0.17
C LYS A 310 22.88 11.90 -1.16
N ALA A 311 22.70 12.98 -1.93
CA ALA A 311 23.38 13.20 -3.20
C ALA A 311 24.92 13.30 -3.06
N GLU A 312 25.43 13.83 -1.94
CA GLU A 312 26.87 13.88 -1.64
C GLU A 312 27.44 12.51 -1.28
N LYS A 313 26.66 11.69 -0.56
CA LYS A 313 27.01 10.30 -0.21
C LYS A 313 27.01 9.38 -1.44
N TYR A 314 26.09 9.61 -2.38
CA TYR A 314 25.91 8.81 -3.59
C TYR A 314 26.01 9.67 -4.88
N PRO A 315 27.21 10.18 -5.21
CA PRO A 315 27.40 11.12 -6.32
C PRO A 315 27.19 10.51 -7.71
N ASP A 316 27.28 9.19 -7.84
CA ASP A 316 27.14 8.47 -9.10
C ASP A 316 25.73 7.90 -9.33
N GLU A 317 24.86 7.96 -8.32
CA GLU A 317 23.50 7.41 -8.37
C GLU A 317 22.52 8.43 -8.99
N PRO A 318 21.93 8.16 -10.18
CA PRO A 318 21.08 9.13 -10.88
C PRO A 318 19.87 9.58 -10.06
N ASP A 319 19.21 8.65 -9.37
CA ASP A 319 17.99 8.93 -8.60
C ASP A 319 18.27 9.87 -7.42
N CYS A 320 19.40 9.68 -6.72
CA CYS A 320 19.83 10.57 -5.63
C CYS A 320 20.14 11.98 -6.16
N GLN A 321 20.76 12.08 -7.34
CA GLN A 321 21.04 13.37 -7.95
C GLN A 321 19.74 14.04 -8.41
N TRP A 322 18.85 13.32 -9.09
CA TRP A 322 17.56 13.85 -9.53
C TRP A 322 16.72 14.35 -8.35
N SER A 323 16.62 13.56 -7.28
CA SER A 323 15.87 13.87 -6.07
C SER A 323 16.27 15.22 -5.45
N LEU A 324 17.58 15.55 -5.41
CA LEU A 324 18.06 16.87 -5.01
C LEU A 324 17.63 17.98 -5.98
N GLY A 325 17.64 17.70 -7.29
CA GLY A 325 17.18 18.63 -8.31
C GLY A 325 15.69 18.97 -8.15
N GLU A 326 14.85 17.97 -7.89
CA GLU A 326 13.43 18.12 -7.58
C GLU A 326 13.22 18.90 -6.27
N ALA A 327 14.01 18.62 -5.23
CA ALA A 327 13.93 19.37 -3.97
C ALA A 327 14.15 20.87 -4.17
N TYR A 328 15.07 21.27 -5.06
CA TYR A 328 15.22 22.68 -5.42
C TYR A 328 13.99 23.26 -6.14
N VAL A 329 13.26 22.45 -6.92
CA VAL A 329 12.00 22.87 -7.55
C VAL A 329 10.93 23.11 -6.49
N LEU A 330 10.75 22.14 -5.58
CA LEU A 330 9.78 22.23 -4.47
C LEU A 330 10.07 23.42 -3.56
N ASN A 331 11.35 23.65 -3.24
CA ASN A 331 11.80 24.82 -2.48
C ASN A 331 11.79 26.15 -3.27
N LYS A 332 11.28 26.15 -4.51
CA LYS A 332 11.16 27.32 -5.40
C LYS A 332 12.50 27.99 -5.74
N GLU A 333 13.61 27.25 -5.58
CA GLU A 333 14.96 27.65 -6.01
C GLU A 333 15.14 27.39 -7.52
N TYR A 334 14.21 27.84 -8.36
CA TYR A 334 14.09 27.40 -9.75
C TYR A 334 15.34 27.62 -10.60
N GLU A 335 16.03 28.76 -10.49
CA GLU A 335 17.26 29.01 -11.26
C GLU A 335 18.40 28.06 -10.82
N LYS A 336 18.43 27.64 -9.55
CA LYS A 336 19.39 26.65 -9.05
C LYS A 336 19.02 25.26 -9.55
N ALA A 337 17.73 24.90 -9.48
CA ALA A 337 17.19 23.65 -10.03
C ALA A 337 17.53 23.52 -11.52
N ILE A 338 17.26 24.56 -12.32
CA ILE A 338 17.56 24.58 -13.76
C ILE A 338 19.04 24.35 -14.03
N ASN A 339 19.93 25.08 -13.35
CA ASN A 339 21.37 24.92 -13.58
C ASN A 339 21.87 23.52 -13.21
N PHE A 340 21.32 22.94 -12.14
CA PHE A 340 21.69 21.62 -11.67
C PHE A 340 21.14 20.50 -12.57
N LEU A 341 19.84 20.54 -12.87
CA LEU A 341 19.14 19.59 -13.74
C LEU A 341 19.60 19.69 -15.21
N ASP A 342 19.97 20.88 -15.72
CA ASP A 342 20.61 21.05 -17.04
C ASP A 342 22.02 20.41 -17.09
N GLY A 343 22.65 20.18 -15.94
CA GLY A 343 23.84 19.33 -15.83
C GLY A 343 23.49 17.86 -15.96
N LEU A 344 22.47 17.42 -15.21
CA LEU A 344 22.04 16.03 -15.13
C LEU A 344 21.45 15.51 -16.44
N HIS A 345 20.60 16.28 -17.13
CA HIS A 345 20.00 15.84 -18.40
C HIS A 345 21.06 15.65 -19.50
N LYS A 346 22.23 16.31 -19.42
CA LYS A 346 23.33 16.06 -20.35
C LYS A 346 24.00 14.70 -20.12
N LYS A 347 23.99 14.21 -18.87
CA LYS A 347 24.55 12.91 -18.47
C LYS A 347 23.53 11.79 -18.68
N TYR A 348 22.25 12.06 -18.38
CA TYR A 348 21.13 11.12 -18.47
C TYR A 348 20.04 11.70 -19.38
N PRO A 349 20.26 11.73 -20.70
CA PRO A 349 19.38 12.45 -21.61
C PRO A 349 18.02 11.79 -21.83
N ASP A 350 17.87 10.51 -21.50
CA ASP A 350 16.65 9.70 -21.71
C ASP A 350 15.84 9.52 -20.42
N ASP A 351 16.24 10.18 -19.33
CA ASP A 351 15.58 10.05 -18.03
C ASP A 351 14.37 11.01 -17.96
N PRO A 352 13.13 10.49 -17.88
CA PRO A 352 11.93 11.32 -17.88
C PRO A 352 11.80 12.15 -16.60
N ASN A 353 12.24 11.65 -15.44
CA ASN A 353 12.10 12.36 -14.17
C ASN A 353 12.96 13.64 -14.17
N ILE A 354 14.21 13.52 -14.65
CA ILE A 354 15.11 14.68 -14.83
C ILE A 354 14.53 15.68 -15.84
N GLN A 355 13.99 15.19 -16.96
CA GLN A 355 13.36 16.05 -17.96
C GLN A 355 12.15 16.80 -17.39
N HIS A 356 11.30 16.12 -16.63
CA HIS A 356 10.07 16.66 -16.05
C HIS A 356 10.37 17.73 -14.99
N SER A 357 11.22 17.44 -14.00
CA SER A 357 11.58 18.45 -12.99
C SER A 357 12.27 19.67 -13.59
N LEU A 358 13.03 19.50 -14.68
CA LEU A 358 13.62 20.62 -15.40
C LEU A 358 12.55 21.46 -16.11
N LEU A 359 11.54 20.83 -16.71
CA LEU A 359 10.39 21.52 -17.30
C LEU A 359 9.57 22.25 -16.24
N ASP A 360 9.31 21.64 -15.08
CA ASP A 360 8.63 22.29 -13.94
C ASP A 360 9.32 23.59 -13.55
N ALA A 361 10.65 23.53 -13.38
CA ALA A 361 11.45 24.69 -13.01
C ALA A 361 11.43 25.79 -14.08
N LEU A 362 11.51 25.41 -15.37
CA LEU A 362 11.43 26.36 -16.48
C LEU A 362 10.07 27.06 -16.56
N PHE A 363 8.98 26.29 -16.48
CA PHE A 363 7.63 26.80 -16.57
C PHE A 363 7.29 27.68 -15.37
N ALA A 364 7.77 27.34 -14.18
CA ALA A 364 7.60 28.16 -12.98
C ALA A 364 8.19 29.57 -13.10
N ILE A 365 9.26 29.75 -13.89
CA ILE A 365 9.86 31.07 -14.17
C ILE A 365 9.42 31.69 -15.49
N GLY A 366 8.41 31.10 -16.16
CA GLY A 366 7.85 31.59 -17.42
C GLY A 366 8.76 31.41 -18.64
N LYS A 367 9.78 30.54 -18.57
CA LYS A 367 10.54 30.10 -19.73
C LYS A 367 9.86 28.87 -20.32
N ASP A 368 10.08 28.60 -21.60
CA ASP A 368 9.59 27.39 -22.26
C ASP A 368 10.73 26.37 -22.47
N GLU A 369 10.39 25.19 -23.01
CA GLU A 369 11.32 24.10 -23.29
C GLU A 369 12.45 24.50 -24.26
N THR A 370 12.32 25.61 -25.00
CA THR A 370 13.36 26.07 -25.91
C THR A 370 14.55 26.72 -25.20
N ALA A 371 14.39 27.04 -23.91
CA ALA A 371 15.46 27.57 -23.05
C ALA A 371 16.58 26.55 -22.78
N VAL A 372 16.30 25.25 -22.93
CA VAL A 372 17.26 24.16 -22.74
C VAL A 372 17.65 23.55 -24.07
N LYS A 373 18.95 23.25 -24.21
CA LYS A 373 19.46 22.50 -25.36
C LYS A 373 19.36 21.00 -25.07
N TRP A 374 18.18 20.44 -25.33
CA TRP A 374 17.89 19.02 -25.15
C TRP A 374 18.76 18.13 -26.05
N ILE A 375 19.33 17.06 -25.48
CA ILE A 375 19.99 15.99 -26.23
C ILE A 375 18.93 15.07 -26.86
N ILE A 376 18.01 14.59 -26.01
CA ILE A 376 16.76 13.95 -26.41
C ILE A 376 15.65 14.90 -25.97
N ARG A 377 14.72 15.21 -26.88
CA ARG A 377 13.62 16.13 -26.58
C ARG A 377 12.53 15.37 -25.81
N PRO A 378 12.06 15.89 -24.66
CA PRO A 378 10.91 15.32 -23.98
C PRO A 378 9.67 15.42 -24.88
N ASN A 379 8.77 14.44 -24.77
CA ASN A 379 7.45 14.57 -25.34
C ASN A 379 6.61 15.47 -24.42
N ILE A 380 6.21 16.64 -24.91
CA ILE A 380 5.45 17.61 -24.11
C ILE A 380 4.04 17.68 -24.68
N LEU A 381 3.07 17.34 -23.85
CA LEU A 381 1.66 17.39 -24.19
C LEU A 381 1.14 18.80 -23.96
N ARG A 382 0.33 19.28 -24.90
CA ARG A 382 -0.31 20.60 -24.87
C ARG A 382 -1.81 20.43 -24.98
N LEU A 383 -2.57 21.43 -24.55
CA LEU A 383 -4.03 21.43 -24.72
C LEU A 383 -4.39 21.64 -26.19
N ASP A 384 -4.40 20.54 -26.94
CA ASP A 384 -4.73 20.48 -28.34
C ASP A 384 -5.69 19.31 -28.66
N LYS A 385 -5.94 19.10 -29.95
CA LYS A 385 -6.86 18.06 -30.40
C LYS A 385 -6.37 16.65 -30.06
N ASP A 386 -5.07 16.41 -30.10
CA ASP A 386 -4.51 15.07 -29.87
C ASP A 386 -4.67 14.69 -28.40
N THR A 387 -4.45 15.64 -27.48
CA THR A 387 -4.77 15.44 -26.05
C THR A 387 -6.27 15.22 -25.81
N LEU A 388 -7.16 15.98 -26.47
CA LEU A 388 -8.61 15.73 -26.35
C LEU A 388 -9.01 14.35 -26.87
N ASP A 389 -8.47 13.95 -28.04
CA ASP A 389 -8.78 12.67 -28.64
C ASP A 389 -8.26 11.52 -27.76
N TYR A 390 -7.09 11.67 -27.12
CA TYR A 390 -6.59 10.74 -26.13
C TYR A 390 -7.51 10.62 -24.92
N CYS A 391 -7.83 11.74 -24.25
CA CYS A 391 -8.73 11.73 -23.10
C CYS A 391 -10.10 11.13 -23.45
N TYR A 392 -10.64 11.44 -24.63
CA TYR A 392 -11.91 10.89 -25.09
C TYR A 392 -11.84 9.37 -25.26
N ASN A 393 -10.82 8.87 -25.96
CA ASN A 393 -10.65 7.43 -26.19
C ASN A 393 -10.41 6.67 -24.88
N PHE A 394 -9.62 7.24 -23.97
CA PHE A 394 -9.40 6.68 -22.65
C PHE A 394 -10.71 6.59 -21.85
N LEU A 395 -11.54 7.63 -21.86
CA LEU A 395 -12.83 7.62 -21.16
C LEU A 395 -13.85 6.66 -21.80
N GLN A 396 -13.82 6.47 -23.12
CA GLN A 396 -14.72 5.55 -23.80
C GLN A 396 -14.60 4.10 -23.34
N THR A 397 -13.44 3.70 -22.82
CA THR A 397 -13.22 2.35 -22.28
C THR A 397 -13.75 2.19 -20.85
N LYS A 398 -14.11 3.28 -20.17
CA LYS A 398 -14.57 3.29 -18.76
C LYS A 398 -16.09 3.32 -18.68
N ARG A 399 -16.68 2.61 -17.70
CA ARG A 399 -18.14 2.69 -17.45
C ARG A 399 -18.53 3.63 -16.32
N LYS A 400 -17.59 3.96 -15.42
CA LYS A 400 -17.75 5.01 -14.39
C LYS A 400 -17.06 6.30 -14.85
N PRO A 401 -17.55 7.48 -14.44
CA PRO A 401 -16.81 8.73 -14.58
C PRO A 401 -15.38 8.61 -14.01
N ARG A 402 -14.48 9.45 -14.52
CA ARG A 402 -13.14 9.64 -13.95
C ARG A 402 -13.00 11.08 -13.50
N THR A 403 -12.24 11.26 -12.44
CA THR A 403 -11.80 12.58 -12.02
C THR A 403 -10.83 13.15 -13.06
N VAL A 404 -10.73 14.48 -13.10
CA VAL A 404 -9.73 15.12 -13.98
C VAL A 404 -8.32 14.84 -13.49
N HIS A 405 -8.13 14.64 -12.19
CA HIS A 405 -6.86 14.25 -11.62
C HIS A 405 -6.37 12.90 -12.18
N GLU A 406 -7.22 11.87 -12.17
CA GLU A 406 -6.89 10.56 -12.77
C GLU A 406 -6.58 10.66 -14.26
N LEU A 407 -7.34 11.48 -15.00
CA LEU A 407 -7.08 11.75 -16.41
C LEU A 407 -5.75 12.46 -16.63
N HIS A 408 -5.41 13.40 -15.76
CA HIS A 408 -4.17 14.14 -15.83
C HIS A 408 -2.97 13.24 -15.52
N LEU A 409 -3.06 12.42 -14.48
CA LEU A 409 -2.06 11.39 -14.16
C LEU A 409 -1.87 10.41 -15.33
N GLN A 410 -2.95 10.02 -16.01
CA GLN A 410 -2.85 9.14 -17.18
C GLN A 410 -2.04 9.78 -18.31
N LEU A 411 -2.07 11.09 -18.50
CA LEU A 411 -1.33 11.75 -19.57
C LEU A 411 0.18 11.67 -19.39
N TYR A 412 0.68 11.52 -18.16
CA TYR A 412 2.12 11.33 -17.90
C TYR A 412 2.67 10.04 -18.54
N SER A 413 1.84 9.04 -18.88
CA SER A 413 2.30 7.85 -19.63
C SER A 413 2.60 8.16 -21.09
N GLU A 414 2.00 9.21 -21.65
CA GLU A 414 2.23 9.62 -23.04
C GLU A 414 3.35 10.66 -23.15
N GLY A 415 3.52 11.51 -22.13
CA GLY A 415 4.53 12.56 -22.08
C GLY A 415 4.24 13.57 -20.97
N TYR A 416 5.08 14.59 -20.84
CA TYR A 416 4.92 15.63 -19.83
C TYR A 416 3.71 16.54 -20.15
N PRO A 417 2.65 16.56 -19.33
CA PRO A 417 1.54 17.48 -19.50
C PRO A 417 1.93 18.89 -19.05
N ALA A 418 2.02 19.83 -19.99
CA ALA A 418 2.36 21.21 -19.69
C ALA A 418 1.13 22.07 -19.37
N PHE A 419 0.25 21.51 -18.55
CA PHE A 419 -0.98 22.11 -18.08
C PHE A 419 -1.39 21.44 -16.76
N ASP A 420 -2.16 22.13 -15.92
CA ASP A 420 -2.67 21.57 -14.66
C ASP A 420 -4.09 20.97 -14.80
N ASP A 421 -4.57 20.32 -13.73
CA ASP A 421 -5.92 19.73 -13.65
C ASP A 421 -7.02 20.76 -13.99
N HIS A 422 -6.88 22.01 -13.58
CA HIS A 422 -7.88 23.04 -13.84
C HIS A 422 -7.91 23.45 -15.31
N GLN A 423 -6.75 23.60 -15.93
CA GLN A 423 -6.61 23.89 -17.35
C GLN A 423 -7.14 22.73 -18.19
N LEU A 424 -6.82 21.49 -17.82
CA LEU A 424 -7.36 20.29 -18.47
C LEU A 424 -8.88 20.23 -18.33
N MET A 425 -9.44 20.42 -17.13
CA MET A 425 -10.89 20.44 -16.90
C MET A 425 -11.59 21.48 -17.80
N ASN A 426 -11.09 22.70 -17.81
CA ASN A 426 -11.66 23.78 -18.63
C ASN A 426 -11.59 23.46 -20.13
N PHE A 427 -10.51 22.80 -20.55
CA PHE A 427 -10.34 22.41 -21.94
C PHE A 427 -11.28 21.27 -22.33
N LEU A 428 -11.44 20.24 -21.49
CA LEU A 428 -12.40 19.16 -21.69
C LEU A 428 -13.84 19.71 -21.77
N LEU A 429 -14.20 20.66 -20.91
CA LEU A 429 -15.51 21.33 -20.92
C LEU A 429 -15.79 22.13 -22.20
N SER A 430 -14.76 22.53 -22.95
CA SER A 430 -14.92 23.23 -24.22
C SER A 430 -15.30 22.30 -25.38
N ASP A 431 -15.14 20.99 -25.20
CA ASP A 431 -15.45 19.96 -26.19
C ASP A 431 -16.75 19.22 -25.81
N ASN A 432 -17.68 19.16 -26.77
CA ASN A 432 -19.03 18.62 -26.55
C ASN A 432 -19.09 17.10 -26.33
N ARG A 433 -17.96 16.40 -26.50
CA ARG A 433 -17.84 14.97 -26.25
C ARG A 433 -17.75 14.62 -24.76
N PHE A 434 -17.35 15.56 -23.92
CA PHE A 434 -17.17 15.35 -22.49
C PHE A 434 -18.37 15.83 -21.69
N THR A 435 -18.60 15.21 -20.54
CA THR A 435 -19.67 15.60 -19.61
C THR A 435 -19.12 15.48 -18.19
N VAL A 436 -19.25 16.55 -17.41
CA VAL A 436 -18.82 16.58 -16.01
C VAL A 436 -20.02 16.28 -15.12
N THR A 437 -19.89 15.22 -14.32
CA THR A 437 -20.83 14.88 -13.24
C THR A 437 -20.24 15.41 -11.95
N GLY A 438 -20.98 16.30 -11.28
CA GLY A 438 -20.54 16.93 -10.03
C GLY A 438 -20.65 16.03 -8.81
#